data_AF-X1SLL2-F1
#
_entry.id   AF-X1SLL2-F1
#
_cell.length_a   1.000
_cell.length_b   1.000
_cell.length_c   1.000
_cell.angle_alpha   90.00
_cell.angle_beta   90.00
_cell.angle_gamma   90.00
#
_symmetry.space_group_name_H-M   'P 1'
#
loop_
_entity.id
_entity.type
_entity.pdbx_description
1 polymer ?
#
loop_
_entity_poly.entity_id
_entity_poly.type
_entity_poly.pdbx_seq_one_letter_code
_entity_poly.pdbx_strand_id
1 'polypeptide(L)'
;MRGATSDKAKVSWYYDPLPTNCVADWICPGGTGAGYPDFAYRQGIEYGYKNLAVFYQACSFDCLYCQNWHFRQSVSSQKWVEASRLAEAVDDDTACICFFGGDPTPQ
;
A
#
# COMPACT_ATOMS: atom_id res chain seq x y z
N MET A 1 -15.31 2.16 21.45
CA MET A 1 -14.61 1.49 20.34
C MET A 1 -13.17 2.00 20.35
N ARG A 2 -12.17 1.13 20.10
CA ARG A 2 -10.75 1.55 19.99
C ARG A 2 -10.44 1.68 18.50
N GLY A 3 -10.00 2.85 18.07
CA GLY A 3 -9.60 3.12 16.69
C GLY A 3 -8.13 2.85 16.43
N ALA A 4 -7.67 3.16 15.22
CA ALA A 4 -6.26 3.07 14.86
C ALA A 4 -5.38 4.03 15.68
N THR A 5 -4.12 3.66 15.83
CA THR A 5 -3.09 4.42 16.54
C THR A 5 -1.80 4.40 15.72
N SER A 6 -0.79 5.18 16.12
CA SER A 6 0.49 5.23 15.38
C SER A 6 1.22 3.87 15.33
N ASP A 7 0.94 2.99 16.30
CA ASP A 7 1.52 1.66 16.42
C ASP A 7 0.70 0.56 15.76
N LYS A 8 -0.57 0.78 15.36
CA LYS A 8 -1.38 -0.28 14.73
C LYS A 8 -2.56 0.22 13.90
N ALA A 9 -2.89 -0.57 12.88
CA ALA A 9 -4.02 -0.36 11.99
C ALA A 9 -4.63 -1.70 11.53
N LYS A 10 -5.81 -1.66 10.89
CA LYS A 10 -6.37 -2.81 10.17
C LYS A 10 -5.93 -2.71 8.70
N VAL A 11 -4.85 -3.40 8.37
CA VAL A 11 -4.27 -3.39 7.03
C VAL A 11 -4.07 -4.80 6.49
N SER A 12 -4.10 -4.92 5.17
CA SER A 12 -3.57 -6.06 4.42
C SER A 12 -2.65 -5.56 3.33
N TRP A 13 -1.70 -6.37 2.89
CA TRP A 13 -0.79 -5.98 1.83
C TRP A 13 -0.44 -7.14 0.91
N TYR A 14 0.07 -6.79 -0.27
CA TYR A 14 0.67 -7.72 -1.21
C TYR A 14 1.86 -7.05 -1.92
N TYR A 15 2.70 -7.86 -2.57
CA TYR A 15 3.80 -7.37 -3.39
C TYR A 15 3.37 -7.28 -4.85
N ASP A 16 3.59 -6.12 -5.47
CA ASP A 16 3.25 -5.85 -6.85
C ASP A 16 4.53 -5.62 -7.67
N PRO A 17 4.88 -6.49 -8.63
CA PRO A 17 6.11 -6.36 -9.41
C PRO A 17 6.17 -5.05 -10.20
N LEU A 18 7.34 -4.39 -10.24
CA LEU A 18 7.57 -3.24 -11.10
C LEU A 18 8.02 -3.69 -12.51
N PRO A 19 7.47 -3.09 -13.59
CA PRO A 19 6.44 -2.03 -13.59
C PRO A 19 5.05 -2.55 -13.19
N THR A 20 4.40 -1.80 -12.30
CA THR A 20 3.07 -2.11 -11.77
C THR A 20 2.01 -1.20 -12.41
N ASN A 21 0.73 -1.52 -12.24
CA ASN A 21 -0.38 -0.68 -12.72
C ASN A 21 -0.69 0.51 -11.79
N CYS A 22 0.33 1.08 -11.14
CA CYS A 22 0.14 2.18 -10.20
C CYS A 22 -0.42 3.41 -10.93
N VAL A 23 -1.43 4.05 -10.34
CA VAL A 23 -2.05 5.27 -10.88
C VAL A 23 -1.03 6.41 -11.06
N ALA A 24 0.00 6.41 -10.22
CA ALA A 24 1.07 7.40 -10.23
C ALA A 24 2.30 6.98 -11.05
N ASP A 25 2.27 5.85 -11.78
CA ASP A 25 3.43 5.30 -12.51
C ASP A 25 4.14 6.35 -13.40
N TRP A 26 3.37 7.16 -14.12
CA TRP A 26 3.88 8.19 -15.02
C TRP A 26 4.58 9.39 -14.34
N ILE A 27 4.49 9.52 -13.01
CA ILE A 27 5.22 10.54 -12.23
C ILE A 27 6.14 9.95 -11.17
N CYS A 28 5.95 8.70 -10.75
CA CYS A 28 6.67 8.16 -9.59
C CYS A 28 8.09 7.75 -9.98
N PRO A 29 9.05 7.73 -9.03
CA PRO A 29 10.41 7.29 -9.30
C PRO A 29 10.48 5.87 -9.86
N GLY A 30 9.66 4.94 -9.37
CA GLY A 30 9.65 3.55 -9.85
C GLY A 30 9.23 3.39 -11.32
N GLY A 31 8.31 4.23 -11.82
CA GLY A 31 7.85 4.21 -13.21
C GLY A 31 8.70 5.08 -14.15
N THR A 32 9.41 6.07 -13.63
CA THR A 32 10.10 7.09 -14.47
C THR A 32 11.62 7.13 -14.32
N GLY A 33 12.17 6.63 -13.20
CA GLY A 33 13.56 6.84 -12.81
C GLY A 33 13.86 8.25 -12.27
N ALA A 34 12.82 9.05 -11.98
CA ALA A 34 12.98 10.40 -11.49
C ALA A 34 13.77 10.43 -10.16
N GLY A 35 14.82 11.26 -10.12
CA GLY A 35 15.66 11.40 -8.92
C GLY A 35 16.70 10.30 -8.73
N TYR A 36 17.01 9.48 -9.74
CA TYR A 36 18.13 8.55 -9.68
C TYR A 36 19.47 9.27 -9.40
N PRO A 37 20.32 8.75 -8.47
CA PRO A 37 20.17 7.49 -7.73
C PRO A 37 19.48 7.61 -6.36
N ASP A 38 19.08 8.80 -5.94
CA ASP A 38 18.60 9.05 -4.57
C ASP A 38 17.18 8.50 -4.32
N PHE A 39 16.33 8.50 -5.35
CA PHE A 39 14.92 8.11 -5.25
C PHE A 39 14.51 6.96 -6.18
N ALA A 40 15.43 6.46 -7.01
CA ALA A 40 15.17 5.38 -7.96
C ALA A 40 16.41 4.47 -8.08
N TYR A 41 16.19 3.20 -8.39
CA TYR A 41 17.23 2.19 -8.58
C TYR A 41 17.85 2.18 -9.98
N ARG A 42 17.24 2.89 -10.95
CA ARG A 42 17.79 3.09 -12.30
C ARG A 42 17.28 4.35 -12.98
N GLN A 43 18.00 4.80 -14.02
CA GLN A 43 17.58 5.89 -14.91
C GLN A 43 16.48 5.42 -15.89
N GLY A 44 15.29 5.13 -15.37
CA GLY A 44 14.11 4.72 -16.13
C GLY A 44 13.17 3.83 -15.31
N ILE A 45 12.25 3.13 -15.98
CA ILE A 45 11.34 2.16 -15.34
C ILE A 45 12.13 1.11 -14.55
N GLU A 46 11.73 0.88 -13.30
CA GLU A 46 12.29 -0.15 -12.44
C GLU A 46 11.77 -1.54 -12.81
N TYR A 47 12.71 -2.46 -13.05
CA TYR A 47 12.43 -3.86 -13.34
C TYR A 47 13.14 -4.73 -12.31
N GLY A 48 12.48 -5.78 -11.84
CA GLY A 48 13.03 -6.71 -10.84
C GLY A 48 12.81 -6.28 -9.39
N TYR A 49 12.26 -5.08 -9.17
CA TYR A 49 11.83 -4.59 -7.86
C TYR A 49 10.32 -4.73 -7.71
N LYS A 50 9.80 -4.51 -6.50
CA LYS A 50 8.37 -4.58 -6.19
C LYS A 50 7.88 -3.40 -5.35
N ASN A 51 6.60 -3.10 -5.51
CA ASN A 51 5.85 -2.24 -4.62
C ASN A 51 5.24 -3.07 -3.48
N LEU A 52 5.32 -2.58 -2.25
CA LEU A 52 4.50 -3.05 -1.14
C LEU A 52 3.16 -2.31 -1.16
N ALA A 53 2.14 -2.93 -1.72
CA ALA A 53 0.81 -2.35 -1.84
C ALA A 53 0.03 -2.59 -0.54
N VAL A 54 -0.22 -1.53 0.23
CA VAL A 54 -0.87 -1.58 1.54
C VAL A 54 -2.30 -1.06 1.47
N PHE A 55 -3.26 -1.92 1.79
CA PHE A 55 -4.69 -1.62 1.78
C PHE A 55 -5.23 -1.44 3.20
N TYR A 56 -5.80 -0.26 3.48
CA TYR A 56 -6.57 -0.02 4.71
C TYR A 56 -7.95 -0.71 4.63
N GLN A 57 -8.25 -1.55 5.63
CA GLN A 57 -9.43 -2.40 5.65
C GLN A 57 -10.67 -1.72 6.23
N ALA A 58 -10.87 -0.44 5.94
CA ALA A 58 -12.06 0.33 6.32
C ALA A 58 -12.32 1.43 5.27
N CYS A 59 -13.55 1.93 5.16
CA CYS A 59 -13.86 3.06 4.31
C CYS A 59 -15.12 3.78 4.78
N SER A 60 -15.12 5.11 4.72
CA SER A 60 -16.25 5.96 5.13
C SER A 60 -17.31 6.09 4.03
N PHE A 61 -16.99 5.61 2.82
CA PHE A 61 -17.86 5.65 1.65
C PHE A 61 -18.51 4.29 1.36
N ASP A 62 -19.80 4.32 0.97
CA ASP A 62 -20.56 3.17 0.47
C ASP A 62 -20.70 3.23 -1.07
N CYS A 63 -19.57 3.16 -1.77
CA CYS A 63 -19.56 3.28 -3.24
C CYS A 63 -20.29 2.10 -3.91
N LEU A 64 -21.23 2.40 -4.82
CA LEU A 64 -22.04 1.40 -5.55
C LEU A 64 -21.20 0.38 -6.33
N TYR A 65 -20.03 0.78 -6.84
CA TYR A 65 -19.14 -0.05 -7.67
C TYR A 65 -17.74 -0.22 -7.06
N CYS A 66 -17.64 -0.27 -5.72
CA CYS A 66 -16.36 -0.46 -5.04
C CYS A 66 -15.70 -1.78 -5.47
N GLN A 67 -14.55 -1.71 -6.17
CA GLN A 67 -13.79 -2.90 -6.57
C GLN A 67 -13.15 -3.63 -5.38
N ASN A 68 -12.98 -2.92 -4.25
CA ASN A 68 -12.40 -3.47 -3.03
C ASN A 68 -13.47 -3.85 -1.97
N TRP A 69 -14.75 -3.97 -2.35
CA TRP A 69 -15.89 -4.14 -1.42
C TRP A 69 -15.72 -5.25 -0.37
N HIS A 70 -14.92 -6.28 -0.68
CA HIS A 70 -14.59 -7.39 0.20
C HIS A 70 -14.07 -6.93 1.58
N PHE A 71 -13.51 -5.71 1.68
CA PHE A 71 -13.08 -5.13 2.96
C PHE A 71 -14.19 -5.14 4.02
N ARG A 72 -15.47 -5.05 3.61
CA ARG A 72 -16.63 -5.08 4.51
C ARG A 72 -16.73 -6.36 5.32
N GLN A 73 -16.20 -7.47 4.81
CA GLN A 73 -16.11 -8.74 5.52
C GLN A 73 -14.98 -8.72 6.57
N SER A 74 -13.94 -7.90 6.33
CA SER A 74 -12.76 -7.76 7.19
C SER A 74 -12.94 -6.74 8.31
N VAL A 75 -13.84 -5.76 8.17
CA VAL A 75 -14.11 -4.71 9.19
C VAL A 75 -14.48 -5.32 10.54
N SER A 76 -15.25 -6.42 10.54
CA SER A 76 -15.66 -7.14 11.75
C SER A 76 -14.53 -7.96 12.37
N SER A 77 -13.41 -8.17 11.67
CA SER A 77 -12.27 -8.89 12.22
C SER A 77 -11.61 -8.10 13.36
N GLN A 78 -11.13 -8.83 14.36
CA GLN A 78 -10.34 -8.28 15.47
C GLN A 78 -8.83 -8.21 15.16
N LYS A 79 -8.42 -8.49 13.92
CA LYS A 79 -7.00 -8.53 13.54
C LYS A 79 -6.46 -7.13 13.30
N TRP A 80 -5.85 -6.58 14.34
CA TRP A 80 -4.99 -5.41 14.24
C TRP A 80 -3.59 -5.85 13.83
N VAL A 81 -2.93 -5.02 13.02
CA VAL A 81 -1.55 -5.21 12.59
C VAL A 81 -0.73 -4.10 13.22
N GLU A 82 0.35 -4.48 13.92
CA GLU A 82 1.33 -3.53 14.43
C GLU A 82 2.14 -2.92 13.29
N ALA A 83 2.46 -1.62 13.37
CA ALA A 83 3.24 -0.91 12.37
C ALA A 83 4.62 -1.55 12.14
N SER A 84 5.24 -2.10 13.20
CA SER A 84 6.47 -2.87 13.10
C SER A 84 6.32 -4.11 12.22
N ARG A 85 5.18 -4.79 12.31
CA ARG A 85 4.91 -5.98 11.48
C ARG A 85 4.74 -5.64 10.01
N LEU A 86 4.19 -4.46 9.70
CA LEU A 86 4.14 -3.95 8.33
C LEU A 86 5.55 -3.58 7.83
N ALA A 87 6.37 -2.95 8.68
CA ALA A 87 7.75 -2.61 8.33
C ALA A 87 8.61 -3.85 8.06
N GLU A 88 8.38 -4.96 8.77
CA GLU A 88 9.01 -6.26 8.50
C GLU A 88 8.67 -6.86 7.14
N ALA A 89 7.64 -6.35 6.44
CA ALA A 89 7.33 -6.78 5.07
C ALA A 89 8.17 -6.04 4.00
N VAL A 90 9.02 -5.09 4.40
CA VAL A 90 9.95 -4.43 3.48
C VAL A 90 11.24 -5.24 3.40
N ASP A 91 11.71 -5.50 2.19
CA ASP A 91 12.98 -6.17 1.93
C ASP A 91 13.80 -5.42 0.86
N ASP A 92 14.99 -5.95 0.53
CA ASP A 92 15.96 -5.30 -0.37
C ASP A 92 15.41 -5.05 -1.79
N ASP A 93 14.40 -5.80 -2.22
CA ASP A 93 13.77 -5.65 -3.53
C ASP A 93 12.51 -4.77 -3.50
N THR A 94 12.13 -4.25 -2.31
CA THR A 94 10.97 -3.38 -2.14
C THR A 94 11.34 -1.92 -2.43
N ALA A 95 11.03 -1.45 -3.64
CA ALA A 95 11.43 -0.12 -4.06
C ALA A 95 10.52 1.00 -3.56
N CYS A 96 9.24 0.70 -3.31
CA CYS A 96 8.29 1.67 -2.80
C CYS A 96 7.16 1.02 -2.01
N ILE A 97 6.46 1.83 -1.21
CA ILE A 97 5.25 1.43 -0.47
C ILE A 97 4.11 2.31 -0.99
N CYS A 98 3.03 1.70 -1.48
CA CYS A 98 1.84 2.42 -1.91
C CYS A 98 0.68 2.11 -0.96
N PHE A 99 0.26 3.12 -0.20
CA PHE A 99 -0.99 3.05 0.55
C PHE A 99 -2.15 3.36 -0.40
N PHE A 100 -3.12 2.45 -0.47
CA PHE A 100 -4.25 2.58 -1.40
C PHE A 100 -5.55 2.01 -0.83
N GLY A 101 -6.63 2.26 -1.56
CA GLY A 101 -7.91 1.61 -1.36
C GLY A 101 -8.79 2.27 -0.30
N GLY A 102 -9.10 1.55 0.78
CA GLY A 102 -9.98 2.06 1.82
C GLY A 102 -9.49 3.38 2.43
N ASP A 103 -10.38 4.08 3.10
CA ASP A 103 -10.04 5.31 3.83
C ASP A 103 -9.47 4.91 5.20
N PRO A 104 -8.31 5.46 5.63
CA PRO A 104 -7.78 5.18 6.95
C PRO A 104 -8.59 5.79 8.11
N THR A 105 -9.39 6.82 7.86
CA THR A 105 -10.14 7.62 8.85
C THR A 105 -11.15 6.85 9.72
N PRO A 106 -11.93 5.87 9.21
CA PRO A 106 -13.00 5.19 9.93
C PRO A 106 -12.54 3.91 10.66
N GLN A 107 -11.24 3.80 11.00
CA GLN A 107 -10.68 2.65 11.72
C GLN A 107 -10.75 2.78 13.24
#